data_AF-A0A2T2WMB8-F1
#
_entry.id   AF-A0A2T2WMB8-F1
#
_cell.length_a   1.000
_cell.length_b   1.000
_cell.length_c   1.000
_cell.angle_alpha   90.00
_cell.angle_beta   90.00
_cell.angle_gamma   90.00
#
_symmetry.space_group_name_H-M   'P 1'
#
loop_
_entity.id
_entity.type
_entity.pdbx_description
1 polymer ?
#
loop_
_entity_poly.entity_id
_entity_poly.type
_entity_poly.pdbx_seq_one_letter_code
_entity_poly.pdbx_strand_id
1 'polypeptide(L)' 'MTPTIQQRRYYSPKEISAITGLSMATISRRIKDGTIPAVRIGRRLLIPASWDPFQKQI' A
#
# COMPACT_ATOMS: atom_id res chain seq x y z
N MET A 1 -12.41 28.48 3.68
CA MET A 1 -12.37 27.17 4.38
C MET A 1 -11.48 26.26 3.56
N THR A 2 -10.21 26.13 3.92
CA THR A 2 -9.28 25.25 3.20
C THR A 2 -9.53 23.82 3.65
N PRO A 3 -9.86 22.87 2.75
CA PRO A 3 -10.04 21.49 3.16
C PRO A 3 -8.70 20.94 3.65
N THR A 4 -8.63 20.60 4.94
CA THR A 4 -7.47 19.93 5.52
C THR A 4 -7.28 18.59 4.84
N ILE A 5 -6.28 18.48 3.96
CA ILE A 5 -5.92 17.21 3.33
C ILE A 5 -5.46 16.28 4.45
N GLN A 6 -6.34 15.35 4.84
CA GLN A 6 -5.98 14.30 5.79
C GLN A 6 -4.91 13.43 5.15
N GLN A 7 -3.65 13.64 5.52
CA GLN A 7 -2.54 12.81 5.10
C GLN A 7 -2.72 11.41 5.70
N ARG A 8 -3.31 10.50 4.91
CA ARG A 8 -3.37 9.08 5.28
C ARG A 8 -1.94 8.59 5.38
N ARG A 9 -1.59 7.99 6.52
CA ARG A 9 -0.22 7.48 6.77
C ARG A 9 -0.02 6.05 6.27
N TYR A 10 -1.11 5.28 6.14
CA TYR A 10 -1.05 3.87 5.78
C TYR A 10 -2.27 3.46 4.94
N TYR A 11 -2.06 2.48 4.07
CA TYR A 11 -3.08 1.78 3.29
C TYR A 11 -3.15 0.31 3.72
N SER A 12 -4.34 -0.26 3.67
CA SER A 12 -4.51 -1.71 3.72
C SER A 12 -4.13 -2.35 2.37
N PRO A 13 -3.82 -3.66 2.33
CA PRO A 13 -3.59 -4.36 1.07
C PRO A 13 -4.75 -4.21 0.09
N LYS A 14 -5.99 -4.24 0.60
CA LYS A 14 -7.20 -4.08 -0.21
C LYS A 14 -7.28 -2.70 -0.87
N GLU A 15 -6.88 -1.65 -0.16
CA GLU A 15 -6.80 -0.30 -0.74
C GLU A 15 -5.71 -0.21 -1.80
N ILE A 16 -4.53 -0.77 -1.54
CA ILE A 16 -3.47 -0.84 -2.56
C ILE A 16 -3.93 -1.63 -3.79
N SER A 17 -4.71 -2.71 -3.62
CA SER A 17 -5.30 -3.46 -4.74
C SER A 17 -6.19 -2.58 -5.61
N ALA A 18 -7.04 -1.76 -4.99
CA ALA A 18 -7.92 -0.83 -5.70
C ALA A 18 -7.13 0.30 -6.39
N ILE A 19 -6.08 0.83 -5.76
CA ILE A 19 -5.26 1.92 -6.30
C ILE A 19 -4.40 1.43 -7.48
N THR A 20 -3.82 0.25 -7.35
CA THR A 20 -2.86 -0.30 -8.34
C THR A 20 -3.51 -1.17 -9.41
N GLY A 21 -4.77 -1.57 -9.22
CA GLY A 21 -5.45 -2.57 -10.06
C GLY A 21 -4.89 -3.99 -9.92
N LEU A 22 -3.94 -4.22 -9.01
CA LEU A 22 -3.30 -5.52 -8.84
C LEU A 22 -4.16 -6.47 -8.03
N SER A 23 -4.10 -7.76 -8.38
CA SER A 23 -4.75 -8.81 -7.60
C SER A 23 -4.20 -8.88 -6.18
N MET A 24 -5.03 -9.36 -5.24
CA MET A 24 -4.59 -9.54 -3.86
C MET A 24 -3.49 -10.59 -3.69
N ALA A 25 -3.43 -11.57 -4.59
CA ALA A 25 -2.35 -12.54 -4.64
C ALA A 25 -1.03 -11.87 -5.04
N THR A 26 -1.05 -10.99 -6.05
CA THR A 26 0.13 -10.21 -6.48
C THR A 26 0.64 -9.31 -5.37
N ILE A 27 -0.25 -8.60 -4.67
CA ILE A 27 0.14 -7.75 -3.54
C ILE A 27 0.72 -8.58 -2.41
N SER A 28 0.09 -9.70 -2.04
CA SER A 28 0.60 -10.58 -0.98
C SER A 28 1.98 -11.15 -1.31
N ARG A 29 2.19 -11.55 -2.57
CA ARG A 29 3.50 -11.98 -3.07
C ARG A 29 4.53 -10.87 -2.99
N ARG A 30 4.19 -9.65 -3.43
CA ARG A 30 5.06 -8.48 -3.39
C ARG A 30 5.38 -7.97 -1.99
N ILE A 31 4.51 -8.22 -1.03
CA ILE A 31 4.80 -7.96 0.38
C ILE A 31 5.79 -9.01 0.90
N LYS A 32 5.58 -10.28 0.51
CA LYS A 32 6.45 -11.40 0.94
C LYS A 32 7.86 -11.31 0.33
N ASP A 33 7.99 -10.83 -0.90
CA ASP A 33 9.28 -10.62 -1.57
C ASP A 33 9.95 -9.28 -1.19
N GLY A 34 9.27 -8.41 -0.44
CA GLY A 34 9.80 -7.15 0.07
C GLY A 34 9.70 -5.97 -0.91
N THR A 35 9.14 -6.16 -2.11
CA THR A 35 8.92 -5.07 -3.08
C THR A 35 7.91 -4.03 -2.56
N ILE A 36 6.90 -4.50 -1.83
CA ILE A 36 5.94 -3.63 -1.12
C ILE A 36 6.33 -3.61 0.35
N PRO A 37 6.77 -2.45 0.89
CA PRO A 37 7.01 -2.33 2.32
C PRO A 37 5.68 -2.44 3.05
N ALA A 38 5.58 -3.41 3.95
CA ALA A 38 4.41 -3.58 4.79
C ALA A 38 4.81 -3.80 6.24
N VAL A 39 4.11 -3.14 7.15
CA VAL A 39 4.26 -3.28 8.59
C VAL A 39 3.05 -4.04 9.12
N ARG A 40 3.30 -5.12 9.86
CA ARG A 40 2.23 -5.86 10.53
C ARG A 40 2.03 -5.28 11.94
N ILE A 41 0.87 -4.70 12.19
CA ILE A 41 0.47 -4.21 13.51
C ILE A 41 -0.68 -5.09 14.00
N GLY A 42 -0.36 -6.01 14.91
CA GLY A 42 -1.30 -7.04 15.38
C GLY A 42 -1.81 -7.93 14.25
N ARG A 43 -3.12 -7.85 13.98
CA ARG A 43 -3.78 -8.61 12.89
C ARG A 43 -3.82 -7.85 11.56
N ARG A 44 -3.41 -6.58 11.53
CA ARG A 44 -3.51 -5.72 10.34
C ARG A 44 -2.16 -5.64 9.63
N LEU A 45 -2.23 -5.62 8.31
CA LEU A 45 -1.11 -5.34 7.43
C LEU A 45 -1.27 -3.92 6.90
N LEU A 46 -0.24 -3.09 7.06
CA LEU A 46 -0.28 -1.68 6.75
C LEU A 46 0.87 -1.34 5.81
N ILE A 47 0.54 -0.74 4.68
CA ILE A 47 1.49 -0.31 3.65
C ILE A 47 1.64 1.21 3.80
N PRO A 48 2.85 1.75 4.00
CA PRO A 48 3.05 3.19 4.16
C PRO A 48 2.52 3.95 2.95
N ALA A 49 1.80 5.06 3.19
CA ALA A 49 1.29 5.88 2.09
C ALA A 49 2.39 6.61 1.31
N SER A 50 3.59 6.70 1.89
CA SER A 50 4.79 7.21 1.21
C SER A 50 5.38 6.22 0.20
N TRP A 51 4.93 4.96 0.20
CA TRP A 51 5.35 4.00 -0.80
C TRP A 51 4.65 4.31 -2.12
N ASP A 52 5.43 4.65 -3.15
CA ASP A 52 4.90 4.92 -4.47
C ASP A 52 4.69 3.60 -5.24
N PRO A 53 3.43 3.27 -5.59
CA PRO A 53 3.11 2.00 -6.23
C PRO A 53 3.53 1.91 -7.70
N PHE A 54 3.96 3.02 -8.31
CA PHE A 54 4.34 3.11 -9.73
C PHE A 54 5.87 3.23 -9.92
N GLN A 55 6.65 3.05 -8.84
CA GLN A 55 8.10 2.94 -8.88
C GLN A 55 8.53 1.70 -9.66
N LYS A 56 8.64 1.87 -10.98
CA LYS A 56 9.25 1.02 -12.02
C LYS A 56 8.28 0.33 -12.98
N GLN A 57 8.15 0.98 -14.13
CA GLN A 57 8.25 0.31 -15.43
C GLN A 57 9.38 1.04 -16.20
N ILE A 58 10.62 0.54 -16.09
CA ILE A 58 11.70 0.76 -17.07
C ILE A 58 11.98 -0.61 -17.66
#